data_AF-A0A3A5BA33-F1
#
_entry.id   AF-A0A3A5BA33-F1
#
_cell.length_a   1.000
_cell.length_b   1.000
_cell.length_c   1.000
_cell.angle_alpha   90.00
_cell.angle_beta   90.00
_cell.angle_gamma   90.00
#
_symmetry.space_group_name_H-M   'P 1'
#
loop_
_entity.id
_entity.type
_entity.pdbx_description
1 polymer ?
#
loop_
_entity_poly.entity_id
_entity_poly.type
_entity_poly.pdbx_seq_one_letter_code
_entity_poly.pdbx_strand_id
1 'polypeptide(L)'
;MTTAFSAKAPGRWVQSIAGSLRTESKIRGRPFLAAWAHRISGIVLVLYVWFHLLTLSALSDPARFNAYMKVFGSLPFVFLEWLLAVPVIYHALNGGRLILYELFQNRRDEIVLKWAIGLGGLYTLLLGLFMVAGDQQISAPLFWVYTAAASGCLTYIVISKLRISGASIFWKLQRISGGFLFLTASAHMLFMHLNPSTGHDAQVIIARMGNPFIKLVDVALLAAVLYHGAYGLYSIARDYLSSAKVMTAAAALLFGVNLIFAWVGLKLLLSI
;
A
#
# COMPACT_ATOMS: atom_id res chain seq x y z
N MET A 1 7.62 -47.69 -6.40
CA MET A 1 7.85 -47.30 -5.00
C MET A 1 7.71 -45.79 -4.91
N THR A 2 6.60 -45.30 -4.36
CA THR A 2 6.32 -43.87 -4.14
C THR A 2 6.79 -43.48 -2.75
N THR A 3 7.94 -42.80 -2.65
CA THR A 3 8.39 -42.21 -1.38
C THR A 3 7.56 -40.96 -1.09
N ALA A 4 6.58 -41.10 -0.20
CA ALA A 4 5.84 -39.97 0.34
C ALA A 4 6.80 -39.08 1.15
N PHE A 5 7.04 -37.86 0.68
CA PHE A 5 7.72 -36.83 1.47
C PHE A 5 6.83 -36.50 2.68
N SER A 6 7.23 -36.99 3.86
CA SER A 6 6.64 -36.55 5.13
C SER A 6 6.99 -35.09 5.34
N ALA A 7 6.01 -34.20 5.23
CA ALA A 7 6.20 -32.78 5.52
C ALA A 7 6.60 -32.64 7.00
N LYS A 8 7.82 -32.17 7.24
CA LYS A 8 8.36 -31.96 8.59
C LYS A 8 7.44 -31.00 9.33
N ALA A 9 6.99 -31.38 10.53
CA ALA A 9 6.10 -30.55 11.33
C ALA A 9 6.71 -29.15 11.53
N PRO A 10 5.90 -28.07 11.41
CA PRO A 10 6.41 -26.72 11.55
C PRO A 10 7.02 -26.52 12.94
N GLY A 11 8.07 -25.70 13.04
CA GLY A 11 8.81 -25.49 14.29
C GLY A 11 7.92 -25.03 15.44
N ARG A 12 8.34 -25.32 16.69
CA ARG A 12 7.58 -25.02 17.93
C ARG A 12 7.10 -23.57 18.02
N TRP A 13 7.88 -22.63 17.48
CA TRP A 13 7.55 -21.21 17.44
C TRP A 13 6.38 -20.89 16.47
N VAL A 14 6.36 -21.50 15.28
CA VAL A 14 5.25 -21.36 14.31
C VAL A 14 3.97 -21.92 14.90
N GLN A 15 4.05 -23.08 15.56
CA GLN A 15 2.91 -23.70 16.23
C GLN A 15 2.38 -22.82 17.37
N SER A 16 3.26 -22.17 18.12
CA SER A 16 2.87 -21.23 19.18
C SER A 16 2.13 -20.02 18.62
N ILE A 17 2.64 -19.38 17.55
CA ILE A 17 1.98 -18.23 16.92
C ILE A 17 0.62 -18.64 16.36
N ALA A 18 0.55 -19.76 15.65
CA ALA A 18 -0.69 -20.29 15.11
C ALA A 18 -1.71 -20.62 16.22
N GLY A 19 -1.23 -21.15 17.35
CA GLY A 19 -2.03 -21.40 18.56
C GLY A 19 -2.61 -20.11 19.13
N SER A 20 -1.79 -19.08 19.34
CA SER A 20 -2.24 -17.78 19.84
C SER A 20 -3.27 -17.12 18.91
N LEU A 21 -3.02 -17.11 17.59
CA LEU A 21 -3.95 -16.56 16.61
C LEU A 21 -5.28 -17.33 16.60
N ARG A 22 -5.24 -18.66 16.76
CA ARG A 22 -6.45 -19.49 16.84
C ARG A 22 -7.24 -19.19 18.12
N THR A 23 -6.56 -18.98 19.24
CA THR A 23 -7.19 -18.59 20.51
C THR A 23 -7.85 -17.22 20.40
N GLU A 24 -7.14 -16.20 19.91
CA GLU A 24 -7.69 -14.85 19.68
C GLU A 24 -8.87 -14.87 18.70
N SER A 25 -8.80 -15.65 17.61
CA SER A 25 -9.91 -15.82 16.68
C SER A 25 -11.13 -16.48 17.33
N LYS A 26 -10.96 -17.38 18.32
CA LYS A 26 -12.07 -18.00 19.04
C LYS A 26 -12.71 -17.04 20.05
N ILE A 27 -11.89 -16.23 20.71
CA ILE A 27 -12.36 -15.31 21.76
C ILE A 27 -12.98 -14.05 21.14
N ARG A 28 -12.33 -13.46 20.13
CA ARG A 28 -12.67 -12.13 19.59
C ARG A 28 -13.15 -12.14 18.14
N GLY A 29 -13.06 -13.28 17.46
CA GLY A 29 -13.51 -13.45 16.07
C GLY A 29 -12.48 -13.07 15.00
N ARG A 30 -12.69 -13.57 13.77
CA ARG A 30 -11.87 -13.24 12.59
C ARG A 30 -11.90 -11.76 12.21
N PRO A 31 -13.02 -11.02 12.33
CA PRO A 31 -13.05 -9.59 12.04
C PRO A 31 -12.09 -8.76 12.94
N PHE A 32 -11.92 -9.16 14.21
CA PHE A 32 -10.97 -8.52 15.12
C PHE A 32 -9.52 -8.67 14.61
N LEU A 33 -9.12 -9.88 14.22
CA LEU A 33 -7.79 -10.12 13.65
C LEU A 33 -7.59 -9.32 12.35
N ALA A 34 -8.61 -9.27 11.49
CA ALA A 34 -8.54 -8.53 10.24
C ALA A 34 -8.39 -7.01 10.49
N ALA A 35 -9.08 -6.47 11.50
CA ALA A 35 -8.95 -5.07 11.90
C ALA A 35 -7.53 -4.76 12.41
N TRP A 36 -6.95 -5.62 13.24
CA TRP A 36 -5.57 -5.46 13.71
C TRP A 36 -4.54 -5.57 12.59
N ALA A 37 -4.66 -6.58 11.73
CA ALA A 37 -3.80 -6.74 10.58
C ALA A 37 -3.86 -5.51 9.64
N HIS A 38 -5.02 -4.85 9.54
CA HIS A 38 -5.16 -3.65 8.70
C HIS A 38 -4.43 -2.43 9.28
N ARG A 39 -4.44 -2.28 10.61
CA ARG A 39 -3.69 -1.24 11.31
C ARG A 39 -2.19 -1.47 11.19
N ILE A 40 -1.76 -2.70 11.45
CA ILE A 40 -0.34 -3.08 11.34
C ILE A 40 0.15 -2.90 9.91
N SER A 41 -0.61 -3.36 8.90
CA SER A 41 -0.23 -3.14 7.51
C SER A 41 -0.19 -1.65 7.17
N GLY A 42 -1.15 -0.84 7.64
CA GLY A 42 -1.12 0.60 7.46
C GLY A 42 0.13 1.27 8.05
N ILE A 43 0.53 0.90 9.27
CA ILE A 43 1.76 1.41 9.91
C ILE A 43 3.00 1.02 9.09
N VAL A 44 3.11 -0.26 8.70
CA VAL A 44 4.22 -0.75 7.87
C VAL A 44 4.29 0.02 6.55
N LEU A 45 3.15 0.25 5.90
CA LEU A 45 3.10 0.99 4.64
C LEU A 45 3.47 2.46 4.79
N VAL A 46 3.08 3.13 5.88
CA VAL A 46 3.50 4.53 6.10
C VAL A 46 5.01 4.62 6.29
N LEU A 47 5.60 3.73 7.10
CA LEU A 47 7.04 3.66 7.27
C LEU A 47 7.75 3.36 5.95
N TYR A 48 7.20 2.45 5.15
CA TYR A 48 7.73 2.14 3.83
C TYR A 48 7.62 3.34 2.87
N VAL A 49 6.51 4.06 2.83
CA VAL A 49 6.35 5.25 1.97
C VAL A 49 7.38 6.32 2.32
N TRP A 50 7.65 6.54 3.60
CA TRP A 50 8.71 7.47 4.03
C TRP A 50 10.09 7.00 3.55
N PHE A 51 10.43 5.72 3.78
CA PHE A 51 11.67 5.14 3.27
C PHE A 51 11.79 5.21 1.74
N HIS A 52 10.69 4.96 1.05
CA HIS A 52 10.58 4.98 -0.41
C HIS A 52 10.81 6.40 -0.96
N LEU A 53 10.20 7.43 -0.38
CA LEU A 53 10.43 8.82 -0.76
C LEU A 53 11.89 9.26 -0.52
N LEU A 54 12.52 8.83 0.57
CA LEU A 54 13.94 9.10 0.80
C LEU A 54 14.83 8.40 -0.23
N THR A 55 14.52 7.17 -0.59
CA THR A 55 15.24 6.43 -1.63
C THR A 55 15.10 7.13 -2.98
N LEU A 56 13.88 7.47 -3.39
CA LEU A 56 13.61 8.16 -4.65
C LEU A 56 14.22 9.56 -4.70
N SER A 57 14.38 10.23 -3.55
CA SER A 57 15.06 11.54 -3.51
C SER A 57 16.51 11.48 -4.02
N ALA A 58 17.14 10.29 -4.04
CA ALA A 58 18.46 10.10 -4.62
C ALA A 58 18.48 10.19 -6.16
N LEU A 59 17.34 10.20 -6.85
CA LEU A 59 17.28 10.37 -8.32
C LEU A 59 17.90 11.69 -8.80
N SER A 60 18.02 12.70 -7.94
CA SER A 60 18.78 13.92 -8.27
C SER A 60 20.28 13.68 -8.50
N ASP A 61 20.79 12.53 -8.05
CA ASP A 61 22.13 12.01 -8.31
C ASP A 61 22.01 10.57 -8.83
N PRO A 62 21.88 10.37 -10.16
CA PRO A 62 21.68 9.05 -10.76
C PRO A 62 22.73 8.00 -10.36
N ALA A 63 23.98 8.43 -10.14
CA ALA A 63 25.04 7.51 -9.71
C ALA A 63 24.77 6.95 -8.30
N ARG A 64 24.34 7.82 -7.38
CA ARG A 64 23.93 7.42 -6.03
C ARG A 64 22.68 6.56 -6.04
N PHE A 65 21.67 6.91 -6.83
CA PHE A 65 20.45 6.10 -6.96
C PHE A 65 20.78 4.68 -7.46
N ASN A 66 21.57 4.58 -8.53
CA ASN A 66 21.98 3.29 -9.10
C ASN A 66 22.80 2.46 -8.10
N ALA A 67 23.61 3.09 -7.23
CA ALA A 67 24.32 2.40 -6.16
C ALA A 67 23.35 1.78 -5.13
N TYR A 68 22.26 2.48 -4.76
CA TYR A 68 21.20 1.91 -3.93
C TYR A 68 20.49 0.75 -4.62
N MET A 69 20.12 0.92 -5.89
CA MET A 69 19.43 -0.13 -6.67
C MET A 69 20.29 -1.38 -6.86
N LYS A 70 21.62 -1.25 -6.90
CA LYS A 70 22.53 -2.41 -6.88
C LYS A 70 22.41 -3.22 -5.58
N VAL A 71 22.23 -2.56 -4.44
CA VAL A 71 21.99 -3.24 -3.16
C VAL A 71 20.60 -3.87 -3.13
N PHE A 72 19.57 -3.13 -3.57
CA PHE A 72 18.19 -3.60 -3.56
C PHE A 72 17.92 -4.71 -4.58
N GLY A 73 18.71 -4.78 -5.65
CA GLY A 73 18.70 -5.90 -6.59
C GLY A 73 19.30 -7.21 -6.05
N SER A 74 19.84 -7.22 -4.82
CA SER A 74 20.33 -8.46 -4.21
C SER A 74 19.18 -9.30 -3.64
N LEU A 75 19.35 -10.63 -3.64
CA LEU A 75 18.30 -11.60 -3.34
C LEU A 75 17.49 -11.30 -2.05
N PRO A 76 18.08 -10.91 -0.91
CA PRO A 76 17.30 -10.61 0.29
C PRO A 76 16.34 -9.43 0.08
N PHE A 77 16.75 -8.39 -0.63
CA PHE A 77 15.93 -7.19 -0.85
C PHE A 77 14.84 -7.44 -1.89
N VAL A 78 15.14 -8.14 -2.98
CA VAL A 78 14.11 -8.57 -3.95
C VAL A 78 13.03 -9.43 -3.27
N PHE A 79 13.43 -10.32 -2.36
CA PHE A 79 12.48 -11.09 -1.56
C PHE A 79 11.66 -10.20 -0.62
N LEU A 80 12.26 -9.19 0.01
CA LEU A 80 11.55 -8.23 0.87
C LEU A 80 10.59 -7.36 0.07
N GLU A 81 10.92 -6.96 -1.16
CA GLU A 81 10.02 -6.22 -2.06
C GLU A 81 8.82 -7.07 -2.46
N TRP A 82 9.04 -8.34 -2.81
CA TRP A 82 7.94 -9.29 -3.04
C TRP A 82 7.09 -9.48 -1.77
N LEU A 83 7.72 -9.63 -0.61
CA LEU A 83 7.03 -9.79 0.67
C LEU A 83 6.21 -8.53 1.04
N LEU A 84 6.69 -7.34 0.70
CA LEU A 84 6.00 -6.07 0.91
C LEU A 84 4.67 -5.99 0.13
N ALA A 85 4.54 -6.71 -0.97
CA ALA A 85 3.27 -6.79 -1.69
C ALA A 85 2.13 -7.35 -0.81
N VAL A 86 2.44 -8.20 0.17
CA VAL A 86 1.45 -8.79 1.09
C VAL A 86 0.73 -7.71 1.91
N PRO A 87 1.42 -6.87 2.72
CA PRO A 87 0.73 -5.80 3.43
C PRO A 87 0.10 -4.76 2.49
N VAL A 88 0.67 -4.47 1.31
CA VAL A 88 0.05 -3.57 0.32
C VAL A 88 -1.32 -4.08 -0.11
N ILE A 89 -1.37 -5.29 -0.68
CA ILE A 89 -2.60 -5.83 -1.26
C ILE A 89 -3.63 -6.17 -0.18
N TYR A 90 -3.17 -6.66 0.98
CA TYR A 90 -4.04 -6.89 2.12
C TYR A 90 -4.66 -5.58 2.60
N HIS A 91 -3.87 -4.50 2.74
CA HIS A 91 -4.38 -3.20 3.16
C HIS A 91 -5.41 -2.66 2.18
N ALA A 92 -5.15 -2.75 0.88
CA ALA A 92 -6.06 -2.32 -0.18
C ALA A 92 -7.38 -3.13 -0.16
N LEU A 93 -7.30 -4.48 -0.21
CA LEU A 93 -8.48 -5.34 -0.27
C LEU A 93 -9.30 -5.30 1.02
N ASN A 94 -8.64 -5.29 2.18
CA ASN A 94 -9.35 -5.14 3.46
C ASN A 94 -9.93 -3.72 3.63
N GLY A 95 -9.25 -2.68 3.15
CA GLY A 95 -9.81 -1.33 3.08
C GLY A 95 -11.06 -1.27 2.19
N GLY A 96 -11.03 -1.97 1.04
CA GLY A 96 -12.18 -2.16 0.16
C GLY A 96 -13.34 -2.87 0.89
N ARG A 97 -13.07 -3.91 1.68
CA ARG A 97 -14.06 -4.56 2.55
C ARG A 97 -14.71 -3.56 3.51
N LEU A 98 -13.94 -2.68 4.14
CA LEU A 98 -14.46 -1.64 5.03
C LEU A 98 -15.35 -0.64 4.27
N ILE A 99 -14.94 -0.20 3.08
CA ILE A 99 -15.76 0.68 2.23
C ILE A 99 -17.09 0.01 1.84
N LEU A 100 -17.07 -1.27 1.45
CA LEU A 100 -18.28 -2.03 1.14
C LEU A 100 -19.21 -2.15 2.35
N TYR A 101 -18.64 -2.34 3.54
CA TYR A 101 -19.41 -2.39 4.78
C TYR A 101 -20.03 -1.01 5.11
N GLU A 102 -19.23 0.05 5.09
CA GLU A 102 -19.61 1.39 5.55
C GLU A 102 -20.55 2.10 4.55
N LEU A 103 -20.26 2.05 3.25
CA LEU A 103 -20.95 2.86 2.24
C LEU A 103 -22.01 2.09 1.43
N PHE A 104 -21.87 0.77 1.34
CA PHE A 104 -22.77 -0.10 0.56
C PHE A 104 -23.60 -1.03 1.43
N GLN A 105 -23.44 -0.94 2.76
CA GLN A 105 -24.17 -1.76 3.73
C GLN A 105 -24.00 -3.26 3.51
N ASN A 106 -22.92 -3.70 2.85
CA ASN A 106 -22.68 -5.12 2.63
C ASN A 106 -22.26 -5.77 3.97
N ARG A 107 -23.16 -6.56 4.56
CA ARG A 107 -22.95 -7.26 5.84
C ARG A 107 -22.35 -8.66 5.69
N ARG A 108 -22.04 -9.10 4.46
CA ARG A 108 -21.45 -10.41 4.18
C ARG A 108 -19.95 -10.41 4.42
N ASP A 109 -19.53 -10.10 5.65
CA ASP A 109 -18.14 -9.81 5.99
C ASP A 109 -17.22 -11.03 5.82
N GLU A 110 -17.68 -12.22 6.24
CA GLU A 110 -16.88 -13.45 6.16
C GLU A 110 -16.51 -13.84 4.73
N ILE A 111 -17.46 -13.77 3.79
CA ILE A 111 -17.21 -14.14 2.40
C ILE A 111 -16.33 -13.09 1.72
N VAL A 112 -16.53 -11.79 2.00
CA VAL A 112 -15.66 -10.73 1.45
C VAL A 112 -14.24 -10.86 1.99
N LEU A 113 -14.07 -11.21 3.26
CA LEU A 113 -12.74 -11.45 3.83
C LEU A 113 -12.06 -12.67 3.19
N LYS A 114 -12.78 -13.76 2.90
CA LYS A 114 -12.24 -14.91 2.16
C LYS A 114 -11.78 -14.50 0.76
N TRP A 115 -12.56 -13.70 0.05
CA TRP A 115 -12.16 -13.17 -1.26
C TRP A 115 -10.97 -12.22 -1.17
N ALA A 116 -10.90 -11.35 -0.16
CA ALA A 116 -9.74 -10.48 0.05
C ALA A 116 -8.46 -11.28 0.24
N ILE A 117 -8.52 -12.38 0.99
CA ILE A 117 -7.37 -13.29 1.17
C ILE A 117 -7.03 -14.01 -0.14
N GLY A 118 -8.02 -14.58 -0.82
CA GLY A 118 -7.81 -15.33 -2.07
C GLY A 118 -7.24 -14.46 -3.20
N LEU A 119 -7.84 -13.29 -3.42
CA LEU A 119 -7.37 -12.32 -4.43
C LEU A 119 -6.02 -11.72 -4.04
N GLY A 120 -5.78 -11.47 -2.76
CA GLY A 120 -4.48 -11.02 -2.27
C GLY A 120 -3.38 -12.05 -2.53
N GLY A 121 -3.64 -13.33 -2.22
CA GLY A 121 -2.71 -14.42 -2.52
C GLY A 121 -2.44 -14.60 -4.01
N LEU A 122 -3.49 -14.51 -4.84
CA LEU A 122 -3.34 -14.55 -6.30
C LEU A 122 -2.50 -13.38 -6.81
N TYR A 123 -2.75 -12.16 -6.33
CA TYR A 123 -1.97 -10.98 -6.71
C TYR A 123 -0.49 -11.14 -6.33
N THR A 124 -0.19 -11.54 -5.09
CA THR A 124 1.20 -11.74 -4.64
C THR A 124 1.91 -12.85 -5.43
N LEU A 125 1.20 -13.92 -5.80
CA LEU A 125 1.74 -14.98 -6.66
C LEU A 125 2.05 -14.44 -8.07
N LEU A 126 1.11 -13.75 -8.70
CA LEU A 126 1.29 -13.19 -10.04
C LEU A 126 2.42 -12.16 -10.07
N LEU A 127 2.51 -11.31 -9.05
CA LEU A 127 3.62 -10.36 -8.90
C LEU A 127 4.97 -11.11 -8.83
N GLY A 128 5.05 -12.17 -8.01
CA GLY A 128 6.26 -12.99 -7.92
C GLY A 128 6.64 -13.64 -9.26
N LEU A 129 5.65 -14.14 -10.02
CA LEU A 129 5.88 -14.68 -11.36
C LEU A 129 6.41 -13.62 -12.32
N PHE A 130 5.86 -12.40 -12.30
CA PHE A 130 6.35 -11.30 -13.13
C PHE A 130 7.73 -10.81 -12.70
N MET A 131 8.05 -10.78 -11.40
CA MET A 131 9.40 -10.44 -10.93
C MET A 131 10.44 -11.47 -11.41
N VAL A 132 10.07 -12.75 -11.51
CA VAL A 132 10.94 -13.80 -12.04
C VAL A 132 11.11 -13.71 -13.55
N ALA A 133 10.02 -13.42 -14.29
CA ALA A 133 10.07 -13.28 -15.74
C ALA A 133 10.79 -11.98 -16.15
N GLY A 134 10.41 -10.84 -15.56
CA GLY A 134 11.11 -9.55 -15.63
C GLY A 134 11.18 -8.91 -17.02
N ASP A 135 10.44 -9.42 -17.99
CA ASP A 135 10.52 -9.09 -19.41
C ASP A 135 9.20 -8.49 -19.94
N GLN A 136 8.23 -8.24 -19.07
CA GLN A 136 6.94 -7.69 -19.44
C GLN A 136 7.10 -6.21 -19.83
N GLN A 137 6.53 -5.84 -20.98
CA GLN A 137 6.60 -4.48 -21.50
C GLN A 137 5.19 -3.93 -21.69
N ILE A 138 4.97 -2.71 -21.20
CA ILE A 138 3.77 -1.93 -21.48
C ILE A 138 4.12 -0.45 -21.48
N SER A 139 3.56 0.31 -22.42
CA SER A 139 3.72 1.77 -22.46
C SER A 139 3.25 2.38 -21.13
N ALA A 140 4.12 3.17 -20.48
CA ALA A 140 3.77 3.78 -19.19
C ALA A 140 2.53 4.68 -19.30
N PRO A 141 2.40 5.62 -20.28
CA PRO A 141 1.18 6.38 -20.46
C PRO A 141 -0.07 5.50 -20.65
N LEU A 142 0.05 4.40 -21.40
CA LEU A 142 -1.07 3.49 -21.64
C LEU A 142 -1.50 2.77 -20.35
N PHE A 143 -0.55 2.24 -19.58
CA PHE A 143 -0.84 1.58 -18.31
C PHE A 143 -1.52 2.55 -17.33
N TRP A 144 -0.99 3.77 -17.22
CA TRP A 144 -1.45 4.75 -16.26
C TRP A 144 -2.76 5.43 -16.68
N VAL A 145 -3.09 5.53 -17.97
CA VAL A 145 -4.41 6.08 -18.39
C VAL A 145 -5.55 5.13 -18.01
N TYR A 146 -5.40 3.82 -18.23
CA TYR A 146 -6.40 2.84 -17.81
C TYR A 146 -6.52 2.77 -16.29
N THR A 147 -5.38 2.77 -15.59
CA THR A 147 -5.34 2.73 -14.12
C THR A 147 -5.99 3.98 -13.52
N ALA A 148 -5.65 5.17 -14.03
CA ALA A 148 -6.20 6.44 -13.54
C ALA A 148 -7.69 6.54 -13.82
N ALA A 149 -8.15 6.12 -15.00
CA ALA A 149 -9.58 6.09 -15.34
C ALA A 149 -10.37 5.16 -14.40
N ALA A 150 -9.90 3.92 -14.20
CA ALA A 150 -10.55 2.97 -13.31
C ALA A 150 -10.56 3.45 -11.85
N SER A 151 -9.43 4.00 -11.37
CA SER A 151 -9.32 4.59 -10.02
C SER A 151 -10.23 5.80 -9.86
N GLY A 152 -10.35 6.64 -10.89
CA GLY A 152 -11.25 7.78 -10.95
C GLY A 152 -12.71 7.36 -10.85
N CYS A 153 -13.13 6.33 -11.58
CA CYS A 153 -14.48 5.76 -11.49
C CYS A 153 -14.79 5.25 -10.08
N LEU A 154 -13.90 4.46 -9.46
CA LEU A 154 -14.09 3.97 -8.09
C LEU A 154 -14.16 5.13 -7.07
N THR A 155 -13.27 6.09 -7.20
CA THR A 155 -13.25 7.29 -6.35
C THR A 155 -14.54 8.09 -6.49
N TYR A 156 -15.04 8.26 -7.71
CA TYR A 156 -16.31 8.94 -7.96
C TYR A 156 -17.50 8.23 -7.32
N ILE A 157 -17.55 6.90 -7.37
CA ILE A 157 -18.59 6.11 -6.69
C ILE A 157 -18.52 6.35 -5.18
N VAL A 158 -17.32 6.31 -4.59
CA VAL A 158 -17.11 6.58 -3.15
C VAL A 158 -17.57 8.00 -2.80
N ILE A 159 -17.16 9.01 -3.55
CA ILE A 159 -17.60 10.40 -3.37
C ILE A 159 -19.13 10.49 -3.42
N SER A 160 -19.77 9.85 -4.40
CA SER A 160 -21.22 9.89 -4.58
C SER A 160 -21.97 9.35 -3.36
N LYS A 161 -21.49 8.25 -2.76
CA LYS A 161 -22.05 7.71 -1.51
C LYS A 161 -21.79 8.59 -0.29
N LEU A 162 -20.63 9.27 -0.25
CA LEU A 162 -20.24 10.11 0.88
C LEU A 162 -20.93 11.49 0.89
N ARG A 163 -21.34 12.03 -0.27
CA ARG A 163 -22.00 13.34 -0.37
C ARG A 163 -23.23 13.45 0.52
N ILE A 164 -24.00 12.36 0.62
CA ILE A 164 -25.21 12.28 1.45
C ILE A 164 -24.93 11.88 2.91
N SER A 165 -23.67 11.63 3.28
CA SER A 165 -23.31 11.27 4.66
C SER A 165 -23.07 12.50 5.53
N GLY A 166 -23.48 12.43 6.80
CA GLY A 166 -23.16 13.44 7.84
C GLY A 166 -21.72 13.36 8.37
N ALA A 167 -20.83 12.60 7.73
CA ALA A 167 -19.47 12.39 8.21
C ALA A 167 -18.59 13.65 8.06
N SER A 168 -17.60 13.79 8.94
CA SER A 168 -16.61 14.87 8.87
C SER A 168 -15.82 14.85 7.56
N ILE A 169 -15.36 16.03 7.11
CA ILE A 169 -14.59 16.14 5.87
C ILE A 169 -13.30 15.31 5.90
N PHE A 170 -12.58 15.27 7.03
CA PHE A 170 -11.35 14.50 7.13
C PHE A 170 -11.59 13.00 7.01
N TRP A 171 -12.66 12.50 7.63
CA TRP A 171 -13.04 11.11 7.47
C TRP A 171 -13.45 10.79 6.02
N LYS A 172 -14.20 11.68 5.36
CA LYS A 172 -14.56 11.55 3.94
C LYS A 172 -13.30 11.47 3.07
N LEU A 173 -12.34 12.36 3.28
CA LEU A 173 -11.07 12.38 2.54
C LEU A 173 -10.27 11.09 2.75
N GLN A 174 -10.33 10.46 3.92
CA GLN A 174 -9.70 9.14 4.14
C GLN A 174 -10.29 8.06 3.23
N ARG A 175 -11.62 8.07 3.06
CA ARG A 175 -12.31 7.08 2.20
C ARG A 175 -12.14 7.40 0.72
N ILE A 176 -12.16 8.67 0.35
CA ILE A 176 -11.91 9.13 -1.03
C ILE A 176 -10.49 8.77 -1.46
N SER A 177 -9.47 9.11 -0.65
CA SER A 177 -8.08 8.72 -0.92
C SER A 177 -7.92 7.20 -0.95
N GLY A 178 -8.58 6.47 -0.04
CA GLY A 178 -8.57 4.99 -0.06
C GLY A 178 -9.20 4.41 -1.34
N GLY A 179 -10.29 4.99 -1.83
CA GLY A 179 -10.93 4.58 -3.09
C GLY A 179 -10.03 4.81 -4.31
N PHE A 180 -9.28 5.91 -4.33
CA PHE A 180 -8.28 6.18 -5.35
C PHE A 180 -7.07 5.24 -5.26
N LEU A 181 -6.53 5.05 -4.05
CA LEU A 181 -5.35 4.22 -3.80
C LEU A 181 -5.63 2.72 -3.98
N PHE A 182 -6.89 2.28 -3.87
CA PHE A 182 -7.28 0.86 -4.01
C PHE A 182 -6.69 0.21 -5.27
N LEU A 183 -6.84 0.87 -6.42
CA LEU A 183 -6.20 0.45 -7.67
C LEU A 183 -4.84 1.09 -7.86
N THR A 184 -4.69 2.40 -7.61
CA THR A 184 -3.45 3.12 -7.94
C THR A 184 -2.22 2.56 -7.21
N ALA A 185 -2.31 2.24 -5.91
CA ALA A 185 -1.17 1.70 -5.16
C ALA A 185 -0.83 0.25 -5.58
N SER A 186 -1.86 -0.57 -5.80
CA SER A 186 -1.70 -1.95 -6.28
C SER A 186 -1.13 -1.99 -7.71
N ALA A 187 -1.54 -1.05 -8.56
CA ALA A 187 -1.04 -0.89 -9.91
C ALA A 187 0.39 -0.32 -9.93
N HIS A 188 0.72 0.61 -9.02
CA HIS A 188 2.08 1.11 -8.83
C HIS A 188 3.03 -0.04 -8.50
N MET A 189 2.70 -0.86 -7.49
CA MET A 189 3.50 -2.04 -7.13
C MET A 189 3.66 -2.98 -8.32
N LEU A 190 2.58 -3.29 -9.04
CA LEU A 190 2.67 -4.17 -10.21
C LEU A 190 3.58 -3.59 -11.30
N PHE A 191 3.34 -2.34 -11.69
CA PHE A 191 4.03 -1.68 -12.80
C PHE A 191 5.55 -1.61 -12.58
N MET A 192 6.00 -1.28 -11.37
CA MET A 192 7.43 -1.20 -11.06
C MET A 192 8.14 -2.57 -11.12
N HIS A 193 7.39 -3.67 -11.05
CA HIS A 193 7.91 -5.03 -11.02
C HIS A 193 7.58 -5.86 -12.29
N LEU A 194 6.98 -5.25 -13.31
CA LEU A 194 6.83 -5.88 -14.64
C LEU A 194 8.18 -6.03 -15.36
N ASN A 195 9.08 -5.06 -15.18
CA ASN A 195 10.44 -5.11 -15.70
C ASN A 195 11.38 -4.42 -14.71
N PRO A 196 12.50 -5.03 -14.29
CA PRO A 196 13.39 -4.43 -13.29
C PRO A 196 13.86 -3.01 -13.63
N SER A 197 14.09 -2.71 -14.91
CA SER A 197 14.51 -1.36 -15.34
C SER A 197 13.44 -0.29 -15.05
N THR A 198 12.16 -0.67 -15.01
CA THR A 198 11.04 0.25 -14.72
C THR A 198 11.14 0.83 -13.31
N GLY A 199 11.63 0.06 -12.34
CA GLY A 199 11.76 0.48 -10.95
C GLY A 199 13.18 0.83 -10.51
N HIS A 200 14.22 0.29 -11.17
CA HIS A 200 15.59 0.30 -10.67
C HIS A 200 16.60 1.07 -11.55
N ASP A 201 16.22 1.47 -12.76
CA ASP A 201 17.11 2.25 -13.63
C ASP A 201 16.78 3.75 -13.54
N ALA A 202 17.74 4.55 -13.07
CA ALA A 202 17.54 6.00 -12.89
C ALA A 202 17.12 6.70 -14.19
N GLN A 203 17.72 6.36 -15.33
CA GLN A 203 17.47 7.04 -16.60
C GLN A 203 16.09 6.68 -17.13
N VAL A 204 15.68 5.41 -17.03
CA VAL A 204 14.33 4.97 -17.41
C VAL A 204 13.26 5.67 -16.56
N ILE A 205 13.49 5.76 -15.25
CA ILE A 205 12.57 6.43 -14.31
C ILE A 205 12.47 7.93 -14.62
N ILE A 206 13.60 8.61 -14.78
CA ILE A 206 13.67 10.04 -15.12
C ILE A 206 12.94 10.32 -16.44
N ALA A 207 13.23 9.54 -17.47
CA ALA A 207 12.58 9.69 -18.77
C ALA A 207 11.05 9.51 -18.69
N ARG A 208 10.58 8.53 -17.90
CA ARG A 208 9.15 8.32 -17.66
C ARG A 208 8.52 9.49 -16.90
N MET A 209 9.19 10.00 -15.86
CA MET A 209 8.72 11.12 -15.05
C MET A 209 8.70 12.46 -15.81
N GLY A 210 9.48 12.57 -16.90
CA GLY A 210 9.40 13.70 -17.83
C GLY A 210 8.07 13.81 -18.58
N ASN A 211 7.25 12.75 -18.60
CA ASN A 211 5.92 12.80 -19.19
C ASN A 211 4.94 13.57 -18.28
N PRO A 212 4.27 14.65 -18.77
CA PRO A 212 3.38 15.48 -17.94
C PRO A 212 2.20 14.72 -17.33
N PHE A 213 1.64 13.73 -18.05
CA PHE A 213 0.53 12.93 -17.54
C PHE A 213 1.00 11.99 -16.42
N ILE A 214 2.16 11.35 -16.57
CA ILE A 214 2.73 10.53 -15.49
C ILE A 214 3.03 11.37 -14.26
N LYS A 215 3.63 12.55 -14.45
CA LYS A 215 3.90 13.48 -13.37
C LYS A 215 2.62 13.90 -12.62
N LEU A 216 1.52 14.14 -13.34
CA LEU A 216 0.21 14.41 -12.73
C LEU A 216 -0.28 13.22 -11.88
N VAL A 217 -0.16 11.99 -12.39
CA VAL A 217 -0.53 10.77 -11.66
C VAL A 217 0.33 10.61 -10.40
N ASP A 218 1.64 10.85 -10.48
CA ASP A 218 2.56 10.74 -9.36
C ASP A 218 2.29 11.81 -8.28
N VAL A 219 1.95 13.05 -8.68
CA VAL A 219 1.52 14.10 -7.74
C VAL A 219 0.22 13.69 -7.04
N ALA A 220 -0.75 13.14 -7.77
CA ALA A 220 -2.00 12.66 -7.19
C ALA A 220 -1.78 11.48 -6.22
N LEU A 221 -0.90 10.55 -6.58
CA LEU A 221 -0.49 9.43 -5.73
C LEU A 221 0.20 9.92 -4.46
N LEU A 222 1.15 10.84 -4.57
CA LEU A 222 1.85 11.45 -3.44
C LEU A 222 0.87 12.14 -2.47
N ALA A 223 -0.02 12.98 -2.99
CA ALA A 223 -1.00 13.68 -2.17
C ALA A 223 -1.96 12.69 -1.47
N ALA A 224 -2.46 11.70 -2.20
CA ALA A 224 -3.39 10.71 -1.66
C ALA A 224 -2.72 9.83 -0.58
N VAL A 225 -1.52 9.30 -0.84
CA VAL A 225 -0.85 8.38 0.09
C VAL A 225 -0.41 9.07 1.38
N LEU A 226 0.10 10.30 1.29
CA LEU A 226 0.52 11.08 2.46
C LEU A 226 -0.68 11.50 3.31
N TYR A 227 -1.77 11.93 2.68
CA TYR A 227 -3.01 12.22 3.42
C TYR A 227 -3.56 10.96 4.09
N HIS A 228 -3.71 9.87 3.31
CA HIS A 228 -4.29 8.62 3.77
C HIS A 228 -3.51 7.99 4.93
N GLY A 229 -2.18 8.01 4.82
CA GLY A 229 -1.27 7.53 5.85
C GLY A 229 -1.34 8.37 7.12
N ALA A 230 -1.25 9.70 7.01
CA ALA A 230 -1.27 10.59 8.17
C ALA A 230 -2.61 10.53 8.93
N TYR A 231 -3.75 10.56 8.24
CA TYR A 231 -5.05 10.43 8.89
C TYR A 231 -5.26 9.02 9.44
N GLY A 232 -4.75 7.98 8.76
CA GLY A 232 -4.74 6.61 9.26
C GLY A 232 -4.00 6.47 10.59
N LEU A 233 -2.77 7.00 10.69
CA LEU A 233 -1.99 7.02 11.93
C LEU A 233 -2.67 7.85 13.01
N TYR A 234 -3.23 9.01 12.66
CA TYR A 234 -4.04 9.83 13.58
C TYR A 234 -5.22 9.03 14.15
N SER A 235 -5.96 8.31 13.29
CA SER A 235 -7.08 7.48 13.73
C SER A 235 -6.64 6.33 14.63
N ILE A 236 -5.51 5.69 14.35
CA ILE A 236 -4.95 4.64 15.20
C ILE A 236 -4.55 5.23 16.56
N ALA A 237 -3.85 6.37 16.57
CA ALA A 237 -3.40 7.01 17.80
C ALA A 237 -4.57 7.36 18.73
N ARG A 238 -5.71 7.80 18.19
CA ARG A 238 -6.93 8.07 18.97
C ARG A 238 -7.48 6.87 19.74
N ASP A 239 -7.17 5.65 19.32
CA ASP A 239 -7.63 4.45 20.02
C ASP A 239 -6.81 4.15 21.29
N TYR A 240 -5.60 4.73 21.41
CA TYR A 240 -4.68 4.44 22.51
C TYR A 240 -4.31 5.67 23.35
N LEU A 241 -4.42 6.88 22.79
CA LEU A 241 -4.10 8.13 23.48
C LEU A 241 -5.37 8.75 24.07
N SER A 242 -5.51 8.69 25.40
CA SER A 242 -6.64 9.27 26.13
C SER A 242 -6.49 10.77 26.43
N SER A 243 -5.26 11.27 26.54
CA SER A 243 -4.98 12.69 26.85
C SER A 243 -5.10 13.57 25.61
N ALA A 244 -5.99 14.55 25.66
CA ALA A 244 -6.18 15.52 24.59
C ALA A 244 -4.88 16.27 24.24
N LYS A 245 -4.08 16.65 25.25
CA LYS A 245 -2.78 17.33 25.04
C LYS A 245 -1.80 16.45 24.28
N VAL A 246 -1.69 15.17 24.67
CA VAL A 246 -0.81 14.20 24.01
C VAL A 246 -1.29 13.93 22.59
N MET A 247 -2.61 13.82 22.38
CA MET A 247 -3.19 13.63 21.05
C MET A 247 -2.94 14.85 20.14
N THR A 248 -3.06 16.07 20.64
CA THR A 248 -2.73 17.29 19.90
C THR A 248 -1.24 17.33 19.53
N ALA A 249 -0.35 17.00 20.48
CA ALA A 249 1.08 16.93 20.21
C ALA A 249 1.42 15.86 19.15
N ALA A 250 0.82 14.68 19.24
CA ALA A 250 0.98 13.61 18.25
C ALA A 250 0.46 14.03 16.87
N ALA A 251 -0.70 14.70 16.80
CA ALA A 251 -1.24 15.21 15.54
C ALA A 251 -0.35 16.29 14.92
N ALA A 252 0.20 17.20 15.73
CA ALA A 252 1.14 18.23 15.27
C ALA A 252 2.44 17.60 14.73
N LEU A 253 2.98 16.59 15.42
CA LEU A 253 4.14 15.83 14.96
C LEU A 253 3.86 15.13 13.63
N LEU A 254 2.74 14.39 13.53
CA LEU A 254 2.34 13.71 12.30
C LEU A 254 2.19 14.70 11.14
N PHE A 255 1.58 15.86 11.39
CA PHE A 255 1.45 16.91 10.39
C PHE A 255 2.82 17.44 9.93
N GLY A 256 3.72 17.76 10.87
CA GLY A 256 5.06 18.25 10.56
C GLY A 256 5.90 17.25 9.76
N VAL A 257 5.90 15.98 10.17
CA VAL A 257 6.57 14.89 9.43
C VAL A 257 5.97 14.76 8.03
N ASN A 258 4.65 14.79 7.90
CA ASN A 258 3.98 14.66 6.60
C ASN A 258 4.29 15.84 5.67
N LEU A 259 4.43 17.07 6.19
CA LEU A 259 4.87 18.22 5.41
C LEU A 259 6.31 18.07 4.89
N ILE A 260 7.22 17.53 5.71
CA ILE A 260 8.60 17.24 5.28
C ILE A 260 8.58 16.26 4.10
N PHE A 261 7.84 15.16 4.22
CA PHE A 261 7.76 14.15 3.15
C PHE A 261 7.01 14.65 1.91
N ALA A 262 5.98 15.50 2.09
CA ALA A 262 5.33 16.17 0.96
C ALA A 262 6.32 17.07 0.21
N TRP A 263 7.15 17.82 0.93
CA TRP A 263 8.21 18.63 0.33
C TRP A 263 9.26 17.78 -0.40
N VAL A 264 9.73 16.69 0.22
CA VAL A 264 10.69 15.76 -0.42
C VAL A 264 10.14 15.20 -1.72
N GLY A 265 8.89 14.72 -1.72
CA GLY A 265 8.25 14.17 -2.91
C GLY A 265 7.97 15.22 -3.98
N LEU A 266 7.46 16.40 -3.62
CA LEU A 266 7.21 17.48 -4.57
C LEU A 266 8.48 18.03 -5.18
N LYS A 267 9.53 18.22 -4.36
CA LYS A 267 10.83 18.67 -4.86
C LYS A 267 11.37 17.71 -5.92
N LEU A 268 11.32 16.41 -5.66
CA LEU A 268 11.70 15.37 -6.62
C LEU A 268 10.92 15.52 -7.94
N LEU A 269 9.59 15.52 -7.87
CA LEU A 269 8.70 15.59 -9.04
C LEU A 269 8.85 16.87 -9.88
N LEU A 270 9.20 17.98 -9.24
CA LEU A 270 9.39 19.27 -9.89
C LEU A 270 10.81 19.47 -10.43
N SER A 271 11.80 18.74 -9.90
CA SER A 271 13.22 18.88 -10.28
C SER A 271 13.67 17.97 -11.43
N ILE A 272 12.87 16.95 -11.75
CA ILE A 272 13.07 16.02 -12.86
C ILE A 272 12.10 16.39 -13.97
#